data_AF-A0A7C5TCR3-F1
#
_entry.id   AF-A0A7C5TCR3-F1
#
_cell.length_a   1.000
_cell.length_b   1.000
_cell.length_c   1.000
_cell.angle_alpha   90.00
_cell.angle_beta   90.00
_cell.angle_gamma   90.00
#
_symmetry.space_group_name_H-M   'P 1'
#
loop_
_entity.id
_entity.type
_entity.pdbx_description
1 polymer ?
#
loop_
_entity_poly.entity_id
_entity_poly.type
_entity_poly.pdbx_seq_one_letter_code
_entity_poly.pdbx_strand_id
1 'polypeptide(L)'
;ISNMAEDVSKEVRNILSSAIRIIGEVDDLREKTFAFRTKNRNYFILDLAKTDHRVWVAKVYGHISGLLKLDLSDIPDHNKCKLGKWYYSEGIKVFGKSPVFGELEDVHKKIHSLGMEILSSYERGDVKRAFEIFPRLEETSQEVLRLLDELKKYRG
;
A
#
# COMPACT_ATOMS: atom_id res chain seq x y z
N ILE A 1 0.48 12.66 -37.06
CA ILE A 1 1.05 12.80 -35.69
C ILE A 1 -0.03 12.62 -34.62
N SER A 2 -1.23 13.21 -34.75
CA SER A 2 -2.35 13.04 -33.79
C SER A 2 -2.74 11.58 -33.51
N ASN A 3 -2.95 10.75 -34.55
CA ASN A 3 -3.37 9.35 -34.37
C ASN A 3 -2.32 8.48 -33.64
N MET A 4 -1.03 8.74 -33.84
CA MET A 4 0.04 7.96 -33.19
C MET A 4 0.10 8.23 -31.68
N ALA A 5 -0.12 9.49 -31.27
CA ALA A 5 -0.15 9.86 -29.85
C ALA A 5 -1.38 9.26 -29.14
N GLU A 6 -2.52 9.22 -29.82
CA GLU A 6 -3.75 8.58 -29.31
C GLU A 6 -3.59 7.06 -29.18
N ASP A 7 -3.00 6.39 -30.18
CA ASP A 7 -2.75 4.95 -30.15
C ASP A 7 -1.78 4.57 -29.02
N VAL A 8 -0.66 5.30 -28.86
CA VAL A 8 0.27 5.09 -27.73
C VAL A 8 -0.44 5.27 -26.39
N SER A 9 -1.29 6.29 -26.26
CA SER A 9 -2.06 6.54 -25.03
C SER A 9 -3.08 5.43 -24.73
N LYS A 10 -3.62 4.79 -25.77
CA LYS A 10 -4.52 3.65 -25.63
C LYS A 10 -3.77 2.39 -25.22
N GLU A 11 -2.61 2.14 -25.83
CA GLU A 11 -1.71 1.03 -25.47
C GLU A 11 -1.30 1.10 -23.99
N VAL A 12 -0.86 2.28 -23.53
CA VAL A 12 -0.47 2.52 -22.13
C VAL A 12 -1.63 2.21 -21.18
N ARG A 13 -2.86 2.66 -21.48
CA ARG A 13 -4.05 2.36 -20.68
C ARG A 13 -4.36 0.86 -20.62
N ASN A 14 -4.21 0.14 -21.73
CA ASN A 14 -4.43 -1.30 -21.78
C ASN A 14 -3.41 -2.07 -20.93
N ILE A 15 -2.14 -1.67 -20.99
CA ILE A 15 -1.07 -2.24 -20.18
C ILE A 15 -1.35 -2.00 -18.69
N LEU A 16 -1.72 -0.77 -18.31
CA LEU A 16 -2.08 -0.42 -16.93
C LEU A 16 -3.26 -1.25 -16.42
N SER A 17 -4.33 -1.37 -17.22
CA SER A 17 -5.50 -2.19 -16.86
C SER A 17 -5.13 -3.66 -16.66
N SER A 18 -4.27 -4.20 -17.52
CA SER A 18 -3.79 -5.58 -17.40
C SER A 18 -2.95 -5.79 -16.15
N ALA A 19 -2.06 -4.84 -15.84
CA ALA A 19 -1.25 -4.87 -14.62
C ALA A 19 -2.13 -4.83 -13.36
N ILE A 20 -3.13 -3.96 -13.32
CA ILE A 20 -4.09 -3.89 -12.19
C ILE A 20 -4.83 -5.22 -12.00
N ARG A 21 -5.27 -5.85 -13.10
CA ARG A 21 -5.94 -7.16 -13.03
C ARG A 21 -5.01 -8.25 -12.49
N ILE A 22 -3.78 -8.32 -12.97
CA ILE A 22 -2.78 -9.28 -12.48
C ILE A 22 -2.50 -9.05 -10.99
N ILE A 23 -2.37 -7.79 -10.55
CA ILE A 23 -2.22 -7.46 -9.13
C ILE A 23 -3.40 -8.00 -8.31
N GLY A 24 -4.64 -7.83 -8.79
CA GLY A 24 -5.83 -8.36 -8.14
C GLY A 24 -5.85 -9.89 -8.05
N GLU A 25 -5.49 -10.59 -9.13
CA GLU A 25 -5.40 -12.06 -9.16
C GLU A 25 -4.31 -12.57 -8.20
N VAL A 26 -3.16 -11.89 -8.14
CA VAL A 26 -2.07 -12.18 -7.19
C VAL A 26 -2.52 -11.95 -5.75
N ASP A 27 -3.29 -10.89 -5.48
CA ASP A 27 -3.82 -10.60 -4.15
C ASP A 27 -4.83 -11.66 -3.68
N ASP A 28 -5.70 -12.16 -4.56
CA ASP A 28 -6.63 -13.26 -4.25
C ASP A 28 -5.88 -14.57 -3.96
N LEU A 29 -4.86 -14.90 -4.77
CA LEU A 29 -4.02 -16.07 -4.53
C LEU A 29 -3.28 -15.96 -3.19
N ARG A 30 -2.81 -14.77 -2.82
CA ARG A 30 -2.16 -14.49 -1.55
C ARG A 30 -3.10 -14.67 -0.36
N GLU A 31 -4.34 -14.19 -0.45
CA GLU A 31 -5.37 -14.39 0.58
C GLU A 31 -5.63 -15.88 0.82
N LYS A 32 -5.83 -16.64 -0.27
CA LYS A 32 -6.03 -18.09 -0.19
C LYS A 32 -4.80 -18.79 0.39
N THR A 33 -3.60 -18.34 0.03
CA THR A 33 -2.35 -18.88 0.60
C THR A 33 -2.21 -18.55 2.09
N PHE A 34 -2.63 -17.34 2.52
CA PHE A 34 -2.57 -16.90 3.90
C PHE A 34 -3.57 -17.62 4.83
N ALA A 35 -4.64 -18.18 4.25
CA ALA A 35 -5.58 -19.05 4.96
C ALA A 35 -4.94 -20.38 5.42
N PHE A 36 -3.85 -20.81 4.78
CA PHE A 36 -3.12 -22.00 5.22
C PHE A 36 -2.28 -21.69 6.47
N ARG A 37 -2.56 -22.41 7.56
CA ARG A 37 -1.84 -22.27 8.83
C ARG A 37 -0.46 -22.93 8.75
N THR A 38 0.58 -22.15 8.42
CA THR A 38 1.98 -22.59 8.46
C THR A 38 2.72 -21.98 9.66
N LYS A 39 3.80 -22.62 10.14
CA LYS A 39 4.62 -22.14 11.27
C LYS A 39 5.20 -20.73 11.08
N ASN A 40 5.33 -20.25 9.84
CA ASN A 40 5.97 -18.97 9.50
C ASN A 40 4.99 -17.86 9.10
N ARG A 41 3.68 -18.04 9.37
CA ARG A 41 2.62 -17.08 8.98
C ARG A 41 2.88 -15.65 9.44
N ASN A 42 3.41 -15.47 10.64
CA ASN A 42 3.73 -14.16 11.22
C ASN A 42 4.91 -13.45 10.56
N TYR A 43 5.78 -14.17 9.86
CA TYR A 43 6.86 -13.56 9.06
C TYR A 43 6.41 -13.33 7.62
N PHE A 44 5.55 -14.20 7.09
CA PHE A 44 5.01 -14.07 5.74
C PHE A 44 4.10 -12.84 5.57
N ILE A 45 3.29 -12.52 6.58
CA ILE A 45 2.45 -11.30 6.56
C ILE A 45 3.27 -10.01 6.46
N LEU A 46 4.51 -10.00 6.97
CA LEU A 46 5.41 -8.86 6.84
C LEU A 46 5.83 -8.65 5.38
N ASP A 47 6.13 -9.73 4.65
CA ASP A 47 6.42 -9.65 3.22
C ASP A 47 5.20 -9.24 2.37
N LEU A 48 4.02 -9.71 2.78
CA LEU A 48 2.76 -9.31 2.16
C LEU A 48 2.51 -7.81 2.35
N ALA A 49 2.61 -7.31 3.58
CA ALA A 49 2.44 -5.90 3.90
C ALA A 49 3.40 -5.00 3.10
N LYS A 50 4.65 -5.43 2.90
CA LYS A 50 5.61 -4.72 2.05
C LYS A 50 5.14 -4.60 0.60
N THR A 51 4.52 -5.64 0.05
CA THR A 51 4.00 -5.57 -1.32
C THR A 51 2.77 -4.70 -1.39
N ASP A 52 1.85 -4.86 -0.44
CA ASP A 52 0.61 -4.08 -0.37
C ASP A 52 0.90 -2.58 -0.30
N HIS A 53 1.88 -2.15 0.51
CA HIS A 53 2.30 -0.75 0.57
C HIS A 53 2.86 -0.21 -0.75
N ARG A 54 3.69 -0.99 -1.46
CA ARG A 54 4.22 -0.57 -2.78
C ARG A 54 3.11 -0.42 -3.81
N VAL A 55 2.21 -1.41 -3.87
CA VAL A 55 1.04 -1.36 -4.75
C VAL A 55 0.17 -0.17 -4.42
N TRP A 56 -0.04 0.13 -3.14
CA TRP A 56 -0.86 1.24 -2.69
C TRP A 56 -0.26 2.60 -3.06
N VAL A 57 1.05 2.82 -2.85
CA VAL A 57 1.73 4.06 -3.30
C VAL A 57 1.63 4.24 -4.82
N ALA A 58 1.85 3.16 -5.60
CA ALA A 58 1.71 3.20 -7.05
C ALA A 58 0.27 3.53 -7.49
N LYS A 59 -0.74 2.98 -6.79
CA LYS A 59 -2.15 3.27 -7.02
C LYS A 59 -2.48 4.74 -6.73
N VAL A 60 -1.98 5.31 -5.62
CA VAL A 60 -2.15 6.73 -5.30
C VAL A 60 -1.55 7.61 -6.39
N TYR A 61 -0.32 7.32 -6.83
CA TYR A 61 0.32 8.05 -7.93
C TYR A 61 -0.47 7.97 -9.23
N GLY A 62 -0.88 6.75 -9.61
CA GLY A 62 -1.67 6.53 -10.81
C GLY A 62 -3.00 7.29 -10.78
N HIS A 63 -3.62 7.41 -9.60
CA HIS A 63 -4.84 8.17 -9.42
C HIS A 63 -4.65 9.66 -9.66
N ILE A 64 -3.68 10.27 -8.97
CA ILE A 64 -3.42 11.71 -9.08
C ILE A 64 -2.81 12.11 -10.44
N SER A 65 -2.31 11.12 -11.19
CA SER A 65 -1.82 11.27 -12.57
C SER A 65 -2.93 11.04 -13.62
N GLY A 66 -4.17 10.75 -13.20
CA GLY A 66 -5.31 10.48 -14.11
C GLY A 66 -5.21 9.16 -14.89
N LEU A 67 -4.30 8.27 -14.51
CA LEU A 67 -4.06 6.99 -15.17
C LEU A 67 -5.01 5.88 -14.69
N LEU A 68 -5.53 6.01 -13.47
CA LEU A 68 -6.53 5.12 -12.89
C LEU A 68 -7.46 5.91 -11.97
N LYS A 69 -8.62 5.33 -11.62
CA LYS A 69 -9.53 5.93 -10.64
C LYS A 69 -9.63 5.02 -9.41
N LEU A 70 -9.25 5.53 -8.25
CA LEU A 70 -9.51 4.89 -6.96
C LEU A 70 -10.86 5.38 -6.45
N ASP A 71 -11.60 4.48 -5.82
CA ASP A 71 -12.72 4.87 -4.97
C ASP A 71 -12.16 5.17 -3.56
N LEU A 72 -12.41 6.36 -3.06
CA LEU A 72 -12.00 6.76 -1.72
C LEU A 72 -12.66 5.92 -0.62
N SER A 73 -13.87 5.41 -0.87
CA SER A 73 -14.59 4.56 0.07
C SER A 73 -13.94 3.17 0.21
N ASP A 74 -13.15 2.75 -0.78
CA ASP A 74 -12.40 1.50 -0.77
C ASP A 74 -11.04 1.63 -0.07
N ILE A 75 -10.68 2.83 0.43
CA ILE A 75 -9.40 3.05 1.11
C ILE A 75 -9.57 2.72 2.58
N PRO A 76 -9.01 1.59 3.05
CA PRO A 76 -9.18 1.20 4.42
C PRO A 76 -8.43 2.16 5.34
N ASP A 77 -9.06 2.49 6.47
CA ASP A 77 -8.36 2.97 7.65
C ASP A 77 -7.18 2.03 7.98
N HIS A 78 -6.08 2.58 8.49
CA HIS A 78 -4.90 1.80 8.88
C HIS A 78 -5.23 0.56 9.74
N ASN A 79 -6.27 0.61 10.58
CA ASN A 79 -6.70 -0.51 11.42
C ASN A 79 -7.49 -1.58 10.65
N LYS A 80 -8.05 -1.22 9.49
CA LYS A 80 -8.88 -2.10 8.65
C LYS A 80 -8.09 -2.77 7.52
N CYS A 81 -6.90 -2.27 7.20
CA CYS A 81 -6.02 -2.89 6.22
C CYS A 81 -5.47 -4.24 6.76
N LYS A 82 -4.89 -5.07 5.90
CA LYS A 82 -4.39 -6.41 6.28
C LYS A 82 -3.32 -6.32 7.36
N LEU A 83 -2.38 -5.38 7.23
CA LEU A 83 -1.33 -5.13 8.21
C LEU A 83 -1.92 -4.70 9.56
N GLY A 84 -2.86 -3.74 9.57
CA GLY A 84 -3.51 -3.28 10.80
C GLY A 84 -4.29 -4.40 11.50
N LYS A 85 -5.11 -5.14 10.76
CA LYS A 85 -5.83 -6.31 11.30
C LYS A 85 -4.88 -7.31 11.95
N TRP A 86 -3.74 -7.59 11.32
CA TRP A 86 -2.71 -8.46 11.90
C TRP A 86 -2.04 -7.82 13.12
N TYR A 87 -1.69 -6.54 13.06
CA TYR A 87 -1.01 -5.77 14.11
C TYR A 87 -1.74 -5.91 15.44
N TYR A 88 -3.03 -5.54 15.47
CA TYR A 88 -3.84 -5.56 16.70
C TYR A 88 -4.38 -6.95 17.06
N SER A 89 -3.98 -8.02 16.36
CA SER A 89 -4.40 -9.40 16.66
C SER A 89 -3.21 -10.31 16.98
N GLU A 90 -2.67 -11.00 15.98
CA GLU A 90 -1.56 -11.95 16.16
C GLU A 90 -0.21 -11.25 16.26
N GLY A 91 -0.05 -10.10 15.62
CA GLY A 91 1.19 -9.31 15.62
C GLY A 91 1.60 -8.90 17.03
N ILE A 92 0.70 -8.27 17.79
CA ILE A 92 0.99 -7.81 19.16
C ILE A 92 1.35 -8.96 20.11
N LYS A 93 0.79 -10.16 19.93
CA LYS A 93 1.10 -11.33 20.77
C LYS A 93 2.55 -11.81 20.59
N VAL A 94 3.10 -11.66 19.38
CA VAL A 94 4.44 -12.17 19.02
C VAL A 94 5.50 -11.08 19.10
N PHE A 95 5.17 -9.87 18.64
CA PHE A 95 6.11 -8.77 18.45
C PHE A 95 5.88 -7.60 19.42
N GLY A 96 4.87 -7.64 20.28
CA GLY A 96 4.49 -6.50 21.13
C GLY A 96 5.57 -6.02 22.12
N LYS A 97 6.62 -6.82 22.37
CA LYS A 97 7.78 -6.41 23.18
C LYS A 97 8.89 -5.74 22.37
N SER A 98 8.79 -5.75 21.03
CA SER A 98 9.76 -5.12 20.14
C SER A 98 9.47 -3.62 20.04
N PRO A 99 10.45 -2.74 20.31
CA PRO A 99 10.27 -1.29 20.08
C PRO A 99 9.91 -0.96 18.64
N VAL A 100 10.49 -1.69 17.68
CA VAL A 100 10.21 -1.61 16.24
C VAL A 100 8.74 -1.85 15.92
N PHE A 101 8.05 -2.67 16.72
CA PHE A 101 6.62 -2.92 16.55
C PHE A 101 5.79 -1.68 16.92
N GLY A 102 6.18 -0.93 17.95
CA GLY A 102 5.53 0.35 18.28
C GLY A 102 5.76 1.39 17.18
N GLU A 103 7.02 1.56 16.76
CA GLU A 103 7.39 2.51 15.69
C GLU A 103 6.64 2.23 14.38
N LEU A 104 6.44 0.95 14.05
CA LEU A 104 5.69 0.53 12.86
C LEU A 104 4.25 1.06 12.87
N GLU A 105 3.59 1.11 14.03
CA GLU A 105 2.20 1.60 14.14
C GLU A 105 2.11 3.09 13.78
N ASP A 106 3.03 3.89 14.31
CA ASP A 106 3.05 5.34 14.12
C ASP A 106 3.30 5.71 12.65
N VAL A 107 4.28 5.06 12.01
CA VAL A 107 4.55 5.31 10.59
C VAL A 107 3.44 4.76 9.69
N HIS A 108 2.77 3.67 10.11
CA HIS A 108 1.64 3.09 9.40
C HIS A 108 0.39 3.98 9.45
N LYS A 109 0.12 4.62 10.60
CA LYS A 109 -0.91 5.67 10.73
C LYS A 109 -0.61 6.86 9.82
N LYS A 110 0.65 7.31 9.83
CA LYS A 110 1.11 8.46 9.06
C LYS A 110 0.97 8.22 7.55
N ILE A 111 1.39 7.07 7.04
CA ILE A 111 1.28 6.77 5.62
C ILE A 111 -0.19 6.79 5.15
N HIS A 112 -1.11 6.15 5.88
CA HIS A 112 -2.54 6.17 5.55
C HIS A 112 -3.11 7.59 5.58
N SER A 113 -2.73 8.40 6.57
CA SER A 113 -3.17 9.79 6.67
C SER A 113 -2.69 10.64 5.48
N LEU A 114 -1.43 10.49 5.06
CA LEU A 114 -0.89 11.18 3.89
C LEU A 114 -1.60 10.77 2.60
N GLY A 115 -1.87 9.47 2.41
CA GLY A 115 -2.62 9.01 1.24
C GLY A 115 -4.02 9.61 1.18
N MET A 116 -4.69 9.68 2.33
CA MET A 116 -6.01 10.30 2.43
C MET A 116 -5.98 11.81 2.13
N GLU A 117 -4.96 12.52 2.60
CA GLU A 117 -4.74 13.95 2.30
C GLU A 117 -4.50 14.18 0.80
N ILE A 118 -3.65 13.36 0.17
CA ILE A 118 -3.34 13.42 -1.27
C ILE A 118 -4.62 13.27 -2.09
N LEU A 119 -5.37 12.20 -1.83
CA LEU A 119 -6.55 11.87 -2.63
C LEU A 119 -7.68 12.86 -2.40
N SER A 120 -7.87 13.33 -1.16
CA SER A 120 -8.85 14.39 -0.87
C SER A 120 -8.48 15.71 -1.55
N SER A 121 -7.19 16.03 -1.65
CA SER A 121 -6.73 17.24 -2.35
C SER A 121 -7.01 17.13 -3.85
N TYR A 122 -6.74 15.96 -4.43
CA TYR A 122 -7.02 15.68 -5.84
C TYR A 122 -8.53 15.75 -6.16
N GLU A 123 -9.41 15.15 -5.34
CA GLU A 123 -10.87 15.22 -5.56
C GLU A 123 -11.44 16.64 -5.44
N ARG A 124 -10.80 17.53 -4.67
CA ARG A 124 -11.15 18.95 -4.61
C ARG A 124 -10.60 19.77 -5.78
N GLY A 125 -9.91 19.14 -6.73
CA GLY A 125 -9.26 19.79 -7.87
C GLY A 125 -7.89 20.39 -7.57
N ASP A 126 -7.36 20.24 -6.35
CA ASP A 126 -6.04 20.73 -5.97
C ASP A 126 -4.95 19.69 -6.30
N VAL A 127 -4.76 19.50 -7.59
CA VAL A 127 -3.77 18.54 -8.14
C VAL A 127 -2.35 18.91 -7.72
N LYS A 128 -2.04 20.21 -7.68
CA LYS A 128 -0.72 20.69 -7.29
C LYS A 128 -0.39 20.27 -5.85
N ARG A 129 -1.31 20.49 -4.90
CA ARG A 129 -1.12 20.06 -3.51
C ARG A 129 -0.96 18.55 -3.40
N ALA A 130 -1.73 17.77 -4.17
CA ALA A 130 -1.62 16.32 -4.18
C ALA A 130 -0.20 15.85 -4.55
N PHE A 131 0.41 16.46 -5.58
CA PHE A 131 1.80 16.17 -5.96
C PHE A 131 2.84 16.72 -4.98
N GLU A 132 2.57 17.85 -4.29
CA GLU A 132 3.47 18.37 -3.25
C GLU A 132 3.57 17.44 -2.04
N ILE A 133 2.48 16.75 -1.67
CA ILE A 133 2.47 15.83 -0.52
C ILE A 133 3.08 14.46 -0.89
N PHE A 134 2.97 14.06 -2.16
CA PHE A 134 3.34 12.71 -2.62
C PHE A 134 4.77 12.26 -2.25
N PRO A 135 5.83 13.08 -2.36
CA PRO A 135 7.17 12.68 -1.93
C PRO A 135 7.23 12.24 -0.45
N ARG A 136 6.47 12.91 0.43
CA ARG A 136 6.39 12.55 1.86
C ARG A 136 5.70 11.20 2.08
N LEU A 137 4.76 10.84 1.20
CA LEU A 137 4.13 9.52 1.18
C LEU A 137 5.18 8.45 0.84
N GLU A 138 5.99 8.69 -0.19
CA GLU A 138 7.04 7.77 -0.62
C GLU A 138 8.10 7.57 0.47
N GLU A 139 8.58 8.65 1.08
CA GLU A 139 9.52 8.61 2.20
C GLU A 139 8.96 7.80 3.37
N THR A 140 7.71 8.07 3.76
CA THR A 140 7.05 7.33 4.86
C THR A 140 6.86 5.85 4.48
N SER A 141 6.60 5.54 3.21
CA SER A 141 6.54 4.16 2.71
C SER A 141 7.87 3.44 2.84
N GLN A 142 8.99 4.10 2.49
CA GLN A 142 10.32 3.50 2.69
C GLN A 142 10.60 3.21 4.16
N GLU A 143 10.14 4.09 5.07
CA GLU A 143 10.30 3.85 6.50
C GLU A 143 9.45 2.66 7.00
N VAL A 144 8.21 2.51 6.53
CA VAL A 144 7.40 1.31 6.79
C VAL A 144 8.12 0.06 6.30
N LEU A 145 8.65 0.07 5.07
CA LEU A 145 9.38 -1.08 4.50
C LEU A 145 10.63 -1.43 5.34
N ARG A 146 11.37 -0.42 5.79
CA ARG A 146 12.55 -0.59 6.66
C ARG A 146 12.17 -1.25 7.99
N LEU A 147 11.14 -0.73 8.66
CA LEU A 147 10.68 -1.26 9.95
C LEU A 147 10.13 -2.69 9.81
N LEU A 148 9.42 -3.00 8.73
CA LEU A 148 8.99 -4.38 8.44
C LEU A 148 10.19 -5.33 8.27
N ASP A 149 11.26 -4.90 7.57
CA ASP A 149 12.48 -5.70 7.42
C ASP A 149 13.27 -5.87 8.73
N GLU A 150 13.27 -4.85 9.58
CA GLU A 150 13.85 -4.92 10.91
C GLU A 150 13.05 -5.87 11.81
N LEU A 151 11.72 -5.76 11.80
CA LEU A 151 10.83 -6.61 12.58
C LEU A 151 10.95 -8.08 12.19
N LYS A 152 11.20 -8.41 10.92
CA LYS A 152 11.47 -9.79 10.47
C LYS A 152 12.69 -10.43 11.14
N LYS A 153 13.66 -9.62 11.60
CA LYS A 153 14.85 -10.10 12.29
C LYS A 153 14.61 -10.34 13.78
N TYR A 154 13.50 -9.84 14.32
CA TYR A 154 13.15 -10.03 15.72
C TYR A 154 13.06 -11.52 16.05
N ARG A 155 13.68 -11.89 17.17
CA ARG A 155 13.58 -13.20 17.79
C ARG A 155 13.12 -12.93 19.22
N GLY A 156 11.84 -13.18 19.47
CA GLY A 156 11.22 -13.03 20.79
C GLY A 156 11.60 -14.15 21.74
#